data_AF-A0A168AI23-F1
#
_entry.id   AF-A0A168AI23-F1
#
_cell.length_a   1.000
_cell.length_b   1.000
_cell.length_c   1.000
_cell.angle_alpha   90.00
_cell.angle_beta   90.00
_cell.angle_gamma   90.00
#
_symmetry.space_group_name_H-M   'P 1'
#
loop_
_entity.id
_entity.type
_entity.pdbx_description
1 polymer ?
#
loop_
_entity_poly.entity_id
_entity_poly.type
_entity_poly.pdbx_seq_one_letter_code
_entity_poly.pdbx_strand_id
1 'polypeptide(L)'
;MESGGASPMPSASASRTATSTPTLSSLGPNAASSTPKKTKICVYCGSSTGKNPIYMETARELARVMAENNIGLVYGGGTVGLMGELARTLVSLAGPDAVHGIIPEALVRYERDPHYTSWGKTQADKKVEAHAEGKAAPTNGSSSSSDTGPADAAAAATNGTTVQKSGPHDEATPCGLAVPAESVFGKTTVVRDMHTRKRIMAQEVLEAGPGSGFIALSGGYGTFEELLETSTWNQLGIHNKGVCVLNVNGFYDGLFSWIRTSVQEGFIFEGNAGIIAEATTPADAVRALREYQVAPSVLKLAWGKE
;
A
#
# COMPACT_ATOMS: atom_id res chain seq x y z
N MET A 1 -38.69 37.05 -47.12
CA MET A 1 -40.10 36.79 -46.78
C MET A 1 -40.49 35.50 -47.46
N GLU A 2 -40.85 34.50 -46.64
CA GLU A 2 -41.73 33.34 -46.88
C GLU A 2 -41.64 32.55 -48.20
N SER A 3 -41.78 31.23 -48.28
CA SER A 3 -42.01 30.11 -47.36
C SER A 3 -42.09 28.88 -48.29
N GLY A 4 -41.54 27.73 -47.94
CA GLY A 4 -42.40 26.60 -47.54
C GLY A 4 -42.90 25.77 -48.73
N GLY A 5 -42.33 24.58 -48.93
CA GLY A 5 -42.79 23.61 -49.91
C GLY A 5 -42.18 22.23 -49.68
N ALA A 6 -42.61 21.58 -48.60
CA ALA A 6 -42.25 20.20 -48.27
C ALA A 6 -42.92 19.22 -49.25
N SER A 7 -42.20 18.15 -49.60
CA SER A 7 -42.70 17.00 -50.36
C SER A 7 -42.40 15.70 -49.60
N PRO A 8 -43.14 14.61 -49.88
CA PRO A 8 -43.78 13.80 -48.83
C PRO A 8 -43.03 12.52 -48.45
N MET A 9 -43.35 12.04 -47.24
CA MET A 9 -43.03 10.71 -46.70
C MET A 9 -43.67 9.59 -47.54
N PRO A 10 -42.98 8.46 -47.77
CA PRO A 10 -43.64 7.23 -48.21
C PRO A 10 -44.07 6.36 -47.02
N SER A 11 -45.33 5.93 -47.09
CA SER A 11 -45.97 4.95 -46.21
C SER A 11 -45.36 3.55 -46.39
N ALA A 12 -44.82 2.97 -45.32
CA ALA A 12 -44.39 1.57 -45.31
C ALA A 12 -45.53 0.66 -44.83
N SER A 13 -45.96 -0.21 -45.76
CA SER A 13 -46.93 -1.28 -45.61
C SER A 13 -46.50 -2.32 -44.60
N ALA A 14 -47.41 -2.71 -43.71
CA ALA A 14 -47.26 -3.84 -42.81
C ALA A 14 -47.27 -5.17 -43.59
N SER A 15 -46.20 -5.96 -43.46
CA SER A 15 -46.20 -7.38 -43.81
C SER A 15 -45.79 -8.18 -42.59
N ARG A 16 -46.70 -9.04 -42.14
CA ARG A 16 -46.54 -9.96 -41.01
C ARG A 16 -45.83 -11.19 -41.52
N THR A 17 -44.62 -11.46 -41.04
CA THR A 17 -43.96 -12.76 -41.16
C THR A 17 -43.69 -13.35 -39.79
N ALA A 18 -43.93 -14.65 -39.72
CA ALA A 18 -44.15 -15.43 -38.52
C ALA A 18 -42.93 -15.52 -37.60
N THR A 19 -43.26 -15.52 -36.31
CA THR A 19 -42.41 -15.74 -35.14
C THR A 19 -41.79 -17.13 -35.17
N SER A 20 -40.46 -17.22 -35.30
CA SER A 20 -39.70 -18.42 -34.93
C SER A 20 -39.13 -18.24 -33.53
N THR A 21 -39.72 -18.96 -32.57
CA THR A 21 -39.33 -19.05 -31.16
C THR A 21 -37.89 -19.62 -31.04
N PRO A 22 -36.93 -18.91 -30.43
CA PRO A 22 -35.70 -19.57 -29.98
C PRO A 22 -36.00 -20.32 -28.68
N THR A 23 -35.86 -21.64 -28.74
CA THR A 23 -35.91 -22.54 -27.58
C THR A 23 -34.86 -22.15 -26.55
N LEU A 24 -35.32 -21.90 -25.33
CA LEU A 24 -34.53 -21.61 -24.13
C LEU A 24 -33.75 -22.89 -23.72
N SER A 25 -32.54 -23.07 -24.25
CA SER A 25 -31.62 -24.10 -23.77
C SER A 25 -30.80 -23.58 -22.60
N SER A 26 -31.24 -23.98 -21.39
CA SER A 26 -30.48 -24.12 -20.15
C SER A 26 -29.24 -23.23 -19.95
N LEU A 27 -29.42 -22.10 -19.26
CA LEU A 27 -28.35 -21.45 -18.51
C LEU A 27 -27.97 -22.39 -17.35
N GLY A 28 -26.77 -22.97 -17.39
CA GLY A 28 -26.21 -23.69 -16.26
C GLY A 28 -25.95 -22.73 -15.08
N PRO A 29 -26.10 -23.16 -13.82
CA PRO A 29 -25.79 -22.34 -12.67
C PRO A 29 -24.28 -22.41 -12.45
N ASN A 30 -23.51 -21.53 -13.10
CA ASN A 30 -22.15 -21.23 -12.65
C ASN A 30 -21.68 -19.86 -13.15
N ALA A 31 -22.47 -18.82 -12.87
CA ALA A 31 -21.89 -17.51 -12.68
C ALA A 31 -21.23 -17.53 -11.30
N ALA A 32 -19.91 -17.74 -11.27
CA ALA A 32 -19.12 -17.60 -10.05
C ALA A 32 -19.51 -16.28 -9.39
N SER A 33 -20.00 -16.34 -8.15
CA SER A 33 -20.32 -15.15 -7.36
C SER A 33 -19.00 -14.48 -6.96
N SER A 34 -18.36 -13.79 -7.89
CA SER A 34 -17.22 -12.96 -7.55
C SER A 34 -17.77 -11.73 -6.83
N THR A 35 -17.72 -11.76 -5.50
CA THR A 35 -17.94 -10.57 -4.68
C THR A 35 -17.13 -9.41 -5.29
N PRO A 36 -17.73 -8.24 -5.55
CA PRO A 36 -17.01 -7.12 -6.14
C PRO A 36 -15.75 -6.84 -5.32
N LYS A 37 -14.59 -6.86 -5.97
CA LYS A 37 -13.33 -6.61 -5.28
C LYS A 37 -13.36 -5.19 -4.71
N LYS A 38 -13.12 -5.06 -3.41
CA LYS A 38 -13.08 -3.76 -2.72
C LYS A 38 -11.95 -2.89 -3.29
N THR A 39 -12.19 -1.60 -3.45
CA THR A 39 -11.17 -0.61 -3.83
C THR A 39 -10.16 -0.44 -2.69
N LYS A 40 -8.87 -0.45 -3.01
CA LYS A 40 -7.80 -0.21 -2.04
C LYS A 40 -6.83 0.84 -2.55
N ILE A 41 -6.47 1.81 -1.71
CA ILE A 41 -5.44 2.80 -2.01
C ILE A 41 -4.26 2.55 -1.09
N CYS A 42 -3.07 2.42 -1.69
CA CYS A 42 -1.84 2.47 -0.92
C CYS A 42 -1.42 3.92 -0.72
N VAL A 43 -1.19 4.31 0.54
CA VAL A 43 -0.75 5.67 0.86
C VAL A 43 0.69 5.66 1.36
N TYR A 44 1.56 6.35 0.63
CA TYR A 44 2.93 6.67 1.04
C TYR A 44 2.93 8.02 1.74
N CYS A 45 3.44 8.09 2.96
CA CYS A 45 3.48 9.35 3.72
C CYS A 45 4.56 9.33 4.80
N GLY A 46 4.90 10.51 5.32
CA GLY A 46 5.92 10.65 6.36
C GLY A 46 5.53 9.99 7.70
N SER A 47 6.52 9.40 8.38
CA SER A 47 6.43 9.02 9.79
C SER A 47 6.44 10.23 10.74
N SER A 48 6.80 11.41 10.21
CA SER A 48 6.77 12.69 10.91
C SER A 48 5.45 13.42 10.66
N THR A 49 5.05 14.30 11.56
CA THR A 49 3.82 15.14 11.43
C THR A 49 3.98 16.30 10.44
N GLY A 50 5.24 16.67 10.13
CA GLY A 50 5.55 17.95 9.48
C GLY A 50 5.45 19.14 10.45
N LYS A 51 5.93 20.30 10.00
CA LYS A 51 5.93 21.55 10.79
C LYS A 51 4.64 22.35 10.66
N ASN A 52 4.00 22.27 9.49
CA ASN A 52 2.73 22.95 9.23
C ASN A 52 1.58 21.98 9.58
N PRO A 53 0.60 22.37 10.42
CA PRO A 53 -0.52 21.52 10.80
C PRO A 53 -1.37 21.03 9.63
N ILE A 54 -1.33 21.72 8.48
CA ILE A 54 -2.09 21.36 7.28
C ILE A 54 -1.82 19.92 6.82
N TYR A 55 -0.61 19.39 7.03
CA TYR A 55 -0.28 18.03 6.63
C TYR A 55 -1.06 16.98 7.43
N MET A 56 -1.17 17.17 8.75
CA MET A 56 -1.97 16.30 9.61
C MET A 56 -3.47 16.45 9.32
N GLU A 57 -3.92 17.66 9.02
CA GLU A 57 -5.31 17.90 8.61
C GLU A 57 -5.65 17.19 7.29
N THR A 58 -4.74 17.25 6.32
CA THR A 58 -4.86 16.55 5.04
C THR A 58 -4.93 15.03 5.23
N ALA A 59 -4.13 14.45 6.13
CA ALA A 59 -4.18 13.03 6.43
C ALA A 59 -5.55 12.62 7.02
N ARG A 60 -6.12 13.43 7.92
CA ARG A 60 -7.48 13.21 8.45
C ARG A 60 -8.55 13.34 7.39
N GLU A 61 -8.46 14.34 6.53
CA GLU A 61 -9.43 14.58 5.47
C GLU A 61 -9.39 13.45 4.43
N LEU A 62 -8.19 12.98 4.04
CA LEU A 62 -8.05 11.81 3.18
C LEU A 62 -8.72 10.57 3.79
N ALA A 63 -8.53 10.31 5.10
CA ALA A 63 -9.22 9.22 5.77
C ALA A 63 -10.75 9.34 5.67
N ARG A 64 -11.31 10.54 5.84
CA ARG A 64 -12.76 10.79 5.70
C ARG A 64 -13.25 10.49 4.30
N VAL A 65 -12.58 11.04 3.29
CA VAL A 65 -12.91 10.79 1.88
C VAL A 65 -12.83 9.30 1.55
N MET A 66 -11.81 8.59 2.05
CA MET A 66 -11.69 7.14 1.85
C MET A 66 -12.87 6.39 2.50
N ALA A 67 -13.24 6.73 3.75
CA ALA A 67 -14.34 6.10 4.46
C ALA A 67 -15.69 6.33 3.76
N GLU A 68 -16.00 7.57 3.37
CA GLU A 68 -17.22 7.96 2.65
C GLU A 68 -17.39 7.20 1.33
N ASN A 69 -16.28 6.77 0.74
CA ASN A 69 -16.25 6.06 -0.53
C ASN A 69 -15.98 4.55 -0.39
N ASN A 70 -16.02 4.00 0.84
CA ASN A 70 -15.77 2.60 1.15
C ASN A 70 -14.43 2.06 0.58
N ILE A 71 -13.39 2.88 0.66
CA ILE A 71 -12.04 2.56 0.18
C ILE A 71 -11.20 2.00 1.33
N GLY A 72 -10.53 0.87 1.09
CA GLY A 72 -9.54 0.32 2.03
C GLY A 72 -8.18 1.02 1.92
N LEU A 73 -7.47 1.10 3.04
CA LEU A 73 -6.12 1.64 3.12
C LEU A 73 -5.09 0.51 3.18
N VAL A 74 -4.06 0.62 2.35
CA VAL A 74 -2.80 -0.12 2.47
C VAL A 74 -1.72 0.90 2.84
N TYR A 75 -0.91 0.64 3.84
CA TYR A 75 0.11 1.61 4.25
C TYR A 75 1.31 0.97 4.95
N GLY A 76 2.27 1.80 5.33
CA GLY A 76 3.56 1.39 5.88
C GLY A 76 3.57 0.79 7.29
N GLY A 77 2.42 0.73 7.98
CA GLY A 77 2.29 0.11 9.31
C GLY A 77 2.74 0.96 10.50
N GLY A 78 3.18 2.21 10.29
CA GLY A 78 3.61 3.10 11.37
C GLY A 78 2.44 3.63 12.22
N THR A 79 2.72 3.99 13.48
CA THR A 79 1.72 4.52 14.44
C THR A 79 1.82 6.02 14.69
N VAL A 80 2.84 6.66 14.12
CA VAL A 80 3.20 8.07 14.34
C VAL A 80 3.08 8.89 13.06
N GLY A 81 3.08 10.23 13.22
CA GLY A 81 3.03 11.16 12.10
C GLY A 81 1.79 11.01 11.23
N LEU A 82 1.96 11.27 9.93
CA LEU A 82 0.86 11.19 8.96
C LEU A 82 0.36 9.75 8.79
N MET A 83 1.25 8.76 8.87
CA MET A 83 0.90 7.34 8.80
C MET A 83 -0.07 6.95 9.91
N GLY A 84 0.28 7.26 11.16
CA GLY A 84 -0.54 6.96 12.32
C GLY A 84 -1.88 7.70 12.32
N GLU A 85 -1.87 8.98 11.93
CA GLU A 85 -3.07 9.80 11.88
C GLU A 85 -4.08 9.27 10.85
N LEU A 86 -3.61 8.98 9.63
CA LEU A 86 -4.42 8.45 8.55
C LEU A 86 -5.05 7.11 8.95
N ALA A 87 -4.23 6.16 9.42
CA ALA A 87 -4.69 4.83 9.82
C ALA A 87 -5.71 4.92 10.96
N ARG A 88 -5.40 5.67 12.02
CA ARG A 88 -6.30 5.79 13.18
C ARG A 88 -7.61 6.47 12.84
N THR A 89 -7.57 7.53 12.04
CA THR A 89 -8.78 8.23 11.62
C THR A 89 -9.65 7.28 10.79
N LEU A 90 -9.07 6.54 9.85
CA LEU A 90 -9.85 5.62 9.01
C LEU A 90 -10.43 4.44 9.81
N VAL A 91 -9.67 3.86 10.74
CA VAL A 91 -10.21 2.81 11.64
C VAL A 91 -11.38 3.34 12.47
N SER A 92 -11.28 4.57 12.99
CA SER A 92 -12.37 5.16 13.78
C SER A 92 -13.67 5.37 12.98
N LEU A 93 -13.56 5.49 11.65
CA LEU A 93 -14.68 5.74 10.74
C LEU A 93 -15.24 4.47 10.09
N ALA A 94 -14.37 3.51 9.75
CA ALA A 94 -14.71 2.37 8.90
C ALA A 94 -14.33 1.00 9.50
N GLY A 95 -13.77 0.98 10.71
CA GLY A 95 -13.36 -0.22 11.43
C GLY A 95 -11.97 -0.76 11.05
N PRO A 96 -11.44 -1.71 11.83
CA PRO A 96 -10.09 -2.25 11.64
C PRO A 96 -9.89 -2.98 10.30
N ASP A 97 -10.95 -3.58 9.76
CA ASP A 97 -10.93 -4.26 8.45
C ASP A 97 -10.73 -3.31 7.26
N ALA A 98 -10.86 -1.99 7.48
CA ALA A 98 -10.63 -0.99 6.44
C ALA A 98 -9.16 -0.66 6.25
N VAL A 99 -8.27 -1.06 7.16
CA VAL A 99 -6.85 -0.67 7.16
C VAL A 99 -5.95 -1.90 7.25
N HIS A 100 -4.93 -1.93 6.40
CA HIS A 100 -3.87 -2.93 6.41
C HIS A 100 -2.49 -2.26 6.37
N GLY A 101 -1.72 -2.41 7.45
CA GLY A 101 -0.33 -1.98 7.56
C GLY A 101 0.65 -3.12 7.27
N ILE A 102 1.72 -2.82 6.53
CA ILE A 102 2.81 -3.78 6.28
C ILE A 102 4.10 -3.20 6.82
N ILE A 103 4.66 -3.86 7.84
CA ILE A 103 5.82 -3.39 8.60
C ILE A 103 6.94 -4.44 8.57
N PRO A 104 8.21 -4.05 8.38
CA PRO A 104 9.30 -5.02 8.43
C PRO A 104 9.64 -5.36 9.89
N GLU A 105 10.08 -6.59 10.15
CA GLU A 105 10.48 -7.08 11.48
C GLU A 105 11.51 -6.17 12.16
N ALA A 106 12.41 -5.58 11.38
CA ALA A 106 13.42 -4.65 11.88
C ALA A 106 12.78 -3.42 12.54
N LEU A 107 11.76 -2.81 11.92
CA LEU A 107 11.15 -1.57 12.42
C LEU A 107 10.22 -1.82 13.61
N VAL A 108 9.59 -3.00 13.70
CA VAL A 108 8.77 -3.40 14.84
C VAL A 108 9.51 -3.26 16.18
N ARG A 109 10.83 -3.50 16.19
CA ARG A 109 11.65 -3.41 17.40
C ARG A 109 11.95 -1.96 17.82
N TYR A 110 12.00 -1.04 16.85
CA TYR A 110 12.35 0.36 17.06
C TYR A 110 11.14 1.28 17.26
N GLU A 111 9.98 0.95 16.68
CA GLU A 111 8.77 1.78 16.74
C GLU A 111 7.91 1.56 18.00
N ARG A 112 8.44 0.93 19.05
CA ARG A 112 7.70 0.64 20.28
C ARG A 112 7.23 1.91 20.98
N ASP A 113 5.95 2.21 20.79
CA ASP A 113 5.13 3.22 21.47
C ASP A 113 4.07 2.48 22.33
N PRO A 114 3.46 3.10 23.37
CA PRO A 114 2.30 2.56 24.10
C PRO A 114 1.16 1.95 23.24
N HIS A 115 1.09 2.28 21.95
CA HIS A 115 0.15 1.71 20.99
C HIS A 115 0.50 0.31 20.45
N TYR A 116 1.65 -0.26 20.78
CA TYR A 116 2.04 -1.61 20.37
C TYR A 116 1.60 -2.67 21.39
N THR A 117 0.91 -3.72 20.92
CA THR A 117 0.45 -4.85 21.74
C THR A 117 1.30 -6.10 21.48
N SER A 118 1.67 -6.83 22.54
CA SER A 118 2.41 -8.09 22.38
C SER A 118 1.50 -9.18 21.81
N TRP A 119 1.83 -9.70 20.62
CA TRP A 119 1.11 -10.82 20.03
C TRP A 119 1.45 -12.13 20.75
N GLY A 120 0.42 -12.83 21.27
CA GLY A 120 0.52 -14.25 21.65
C GLY A 120 1.39 -14.63 22.85
N LYS A 121 1.37 -13.90 23.98
CA LYS A 121 1.96 -14.42 25.23
C LYS A 121 1.08 -15.53 25.81
N THR A 122 1.56 -16.77 25.87
CA THR A 122 0.97 -17.79 26.76
C THR A 122 1.47 -17.56 28.19
N GLN A 123 0.75 -18.07 29.20
CA GLN A 123 1.09 -17.84 30.62
C GLN A 123 2.51 -18.28 31.03
N ALA A 124 3.23 -19.05 30.21
CA ALA A 124 4.59 -19.48 30.46
C ALA A 124 5.63 -18.33 30.34
N ASP A 125 5.36 -17.32 29.52
CA ASP A 125 6.36 -16.29 29.17
C ASP A 125 6.47 -15.16 30.22
N LYS A 126 5.49 -15.04 31.12
CA LYS A 126 5.51 -14.05 32.21
C LYS A 126 6.56 -14.34 33.30
N LYS A 127 7.21 -15.51 33.29
CA LYS A 127 8.13 -15.93 34.36
C LYS A 127 9.57 -15.42 34.17
N VAL A 128 9.93 -14.91 33.00
CA VAL A 128 11.30 -14.43 32.70
C VAL A 128 11.49 -12.96 33.11
N GLU A 129 10.46 -12.12 33.03
CA GLU A 129 10.56 -10.69 33.40
C GLU A 129 10.61 -10.46 34.94
N ALA A 130 10.17 -11.42 35.76
CA ALA A 130 10.20 -11.29 37.22
C ALA A 130 11.59 -11.50 37.87
N HIS A 131 12.62 -11.86 37.09
CA HIS A 131 13.96 -12.16 37.61
C HIS A 131 15.01 -11.07 37.36
N ALA A 132 14.66 -9.98 36.65
CA ALA A 132 15.60 -8.93 36.28
C ALA A 132 15.61 -7.70 37.22
N GLU A 133 14.65 -7.59 38.14
CA GLU A 133 14.63 -6.51 39.14
C GLU A 133 15.22 -6.97 40.46
N GLY A 134 16.55 -6.93 40.57
CA GLY A 134 17.21 -7.20 41.83
C GLY A 134 18.73 -7.31 41.74
N LYS A 135 19.42 -6.17 41.59
CA LYS A 135 20.64 -5.86 42.34
C LYS A 135 21.19 -4.47 42.00
N ALA A 136 21.22 -3.62 43.03
CA ALA A 136 21.95 -2.36 43.06
C ALA A 136 23.47 -2.58 43.12
N ALA A 137 24.24 -1.57 42.69
CA ALA A 137 25.70 -1.46 42.70
C ALA A 137 26.29 -1.43 44.13
N PRO A 138 27.63 -1.59 44.33
CA PRO A 138 28.53 -0.41 44.22
C PRO A 138 30.00 -0.63 43.77
N THR A 139 30.54 0.43 43.16
CA THR A 139 31.90 1.08 43.25
C THR A 139 33.26 0.37 43.09
N ASN A 140 34.08 1.03 42.23
CA ASN A 140 35.53 1.37 42.30
C ASN A 140 36.64 0.29 42.27
N GLY A 141 37.66 0.52 41.43
CA GLY A 141 39.04 0.13 41.72
C GLY A 141 39.92 -0.30 40.53
N SER A 142 40.94 0.50 40.28
CA SER A 142 42.08 0.42 39.34
C SER A 142 42.80 -0.92 39.04
N SER A 143 43.53 -0.88 37.91
CA SER A 143 44.91 -1.33 37.62
C SER A 143 45.20 -2.71 36.97
N SER A 144 45.85 -2.60 35.80
CA SER A 144 47.09 -3.24 35.31
C SER A 144 47.15 -4.70 34.83
N SER A 145 47.65 -4.80 33.58
CA SER A 145 48.75 -5.64 33.04
C SER A 145 48.54 -7.09 32.59
N SER A 146 49.14 -7.34 31.40
CA SER A 146 49.77 -8.56 30.86
C SER A 146 48.86 -9.76 30.55
N ASP A 147 49.10 -10.64 29.59
CA ASP A 147 49.95 -10.77 28.39
C ASP A 147 49.58 -12.17 27.83
N THR A 148 49.93 -12.47 26.57
CA THR A 148 50.05 -13.79 25.92
C THR A 148 48.78 -14.60 25.55
N GLY A 149 48.65 -14.93 24.25
CA GLY A 149 47.80 -16.02 23.71
C GLY A 149 48.55 -17.37 23.74
N PRO A 150 48.30 -18.34 22.82
CA PRO A 150 47.15 -18.61 21.95
C PRO A 150 46.66 -20.09 22.04
N ALA A 151 45.84 -20.53 21.08
CA ALA A 151 45.70 -21.90 20.53
C ALA A 151 44.40 -22.69 20.78
N ASP A 152 43.82 -23.09 19.64
CA ASP A 152 43.26 -24.40 19.26
C ASP A 152 42.16 -25.06 20.10
N ALA A 153 41.02 -25.35 19.48
CA ALA A 153 40.76 -26.67 18.88
C ALA A 153 39.28 -26.88 18.54
N ALA A 154 39.08 -27.61 17.44
CA ALA A 154 37.83 -28.02 16.84
C ALA A 154 36.96 -28.95 17.71
N ALA A 155 35.66 -29.02 17.41
CA ALA A 155 34.98 -30.31 17.19
C ALA A 155 33.57 -30.11 16.62
N ALA A 156 33.27 -30.91 15.61
CA ALA A 156 32.00 -31.06 14.92
C ALA A 156 30.94 -31.77 15.78
N ALA A 157 29.67 -31.51 15.47
CA ALA A 157 28.61 -32.52 15.61
C ALA A 157 27.47 -32.21 14.65
N THR A 158 27.40 -33.01 13.60
CA THR A 158 26.23 -33.28 12.76
C THR A 158 25.04 -33.75 13.59
N ASN A 159 23.84 -33.29 13.24
CA ASN A 159 22.67 -34.17 13.21
C ASN A 159 21.65 -33.64 12.21
N GLY A 160 21.47 -34.41 11.13
CA GLY A 160 20.37 -34.24 10.21
C GLY A 160 19.07 -34.68 10.86
N THR A 161 18.01 -33.91 10.62
CA THR A 161 16.64 -34.42 10.73
C THR A 161 15.86 -33.83 9.56
N THR A 162 15.48 -34.72 8.67
CA THR A 162 14.62 -34.48 7.50
C THR A 162 13.26 -33.97 7.97
N VAL A 163 12.94 -32.70 7.69
CA VAL A 163 11.58 -32.16 7.81
C VAL A 163 10.95 -32.17 6.42
N GLN A 164 9.81 -32.85 6.32
CA GLN A 164 8.97 -32.93 5.13
C GLN A 164 8.48 -31.53 4.73
N LYS A 165 8.60 -31.18 3.44
CA LYS A 165 8.07 -29.95 2.85
C LYS A 165 6.54 -30.00 2.75
N SER A 166 5.86 -29.09 3.43
CA SER A 166 4.50 -28.64 3.08
C SER A 166 4.58 -27.35 2.23
N GLY A 167 3.60 -27.16 1.34
CA GLY A 167 3.62 -26.22 0.20
C GLY A 167 3.59 -24.70 0.51
N PRO A 168 3.51 -23.84 -0.53
CA PRO A 168 3.97 -22.45 -0.46
C PRO A 168 2.83 -21.46 -0.24
N HIS A 169 2.07 -21.55 0.85
CA HIS A 169 1.19 -20.47 1.31
C HIS A 169 1.05 -20.62 2.82
N ASP A 170 1.18 -19.52 3.57
CA ASP A 170 1.23 -19.40 5.03
C ASP A 170 2.66 -19.30 5.63
N GLU A 171 3.38 -18.21 5.32
CA GLU A 171 4.41 -17.72 6.26
C GLU A 171 3.69 -17.15 7.49
N ALA A 172 3.56 -17.98 8.53
CA ALA A 172 3.05 -17.56 9.83
C ALA A 172 3.93 -16.43 10.41
N THR A 173 3.28 -15.36 10.88
CA THR A 173 3.91 -14.23 11.57
C THR A 173 4.82 -14.74 12.71
N PRO A 174 6.07 -14.26 12.83
CA PRO A 174 6.97 -14.69 13.89
C PRO A 174 6.36 -14.45 15.29
N CYS A 175 6.26 -15.51 16.08
CA CYS A 175 5.67 -15.50 17.42
C CYS A 175 6.46 -14.55 18.35
N GLY A 176 5.78 -13.58 18.98
CA GLY A 176 6.35 -12.70 20.02
C GLY A 176 6.71 -11.26 19.61
N LEU A 177 6.47 -10.86 18.37
CA LEU A 177 6.63 -9.45 17.96
C LEU A 177 5.43 -8.61 18.43
N ALA A 178 5.71 -7.43 18.99
CA ALA A 178 4.65 -6.48 19.32
C ALA A 178 4.17 -5.81 18.04
N VAL A 179 2.88 -5.64 17.83
CA VAL A 179 2.31 -4.98 16.64
C VAL A 179 1.35 -3.87 17.05
N PRO A 180 1.11 -2.85 16.21
CA PRO A 180 0.12 -1.81 16.49
C PRO A 180 -1.24 -2.40 16.88
N ALA A 181 -1.92 -1.76 17.83
CA ALA A 181 -3.25 -2.20 18.27
C ALA A 181 -4.24 -2.19 17.11
N GLU A 182 -4.77 -3.37 16.74
CA GLU A 182 -5.65 -3.55 15.58
C GLU A 182 -6.90 -2.68 15.67
N SER A 183 -7.50 -2.55 16.85
CA SER A 183 -8.67 -1.70 17.08
C SER A 183 -8.41 -0.20 16.85
N VAL A 184 -7.15 0.20 16.70
CA VAL A 184 -6.73 1.60 16.55
C VAL A 184 -6.08 1.84 15.19
N PHE A 185 -5.27 0.92 14.67
CA PHE A 185 -4.52 1.09 13.41
C PHE A 185 -4.83 0.07 12.32
N GLY A 186 -5.73 -0.88 12.61
CA GLY A 186 -6.14 -1.93 11.68
C GLY A 186 -5.17 -3.10 11.65
N LYS A 187 -5.41 -4.00 10.70
CA LYS A 187 -4.62 -5.23 10.56
C LYS A 187 -3.18 -4.89 10.23
N THR A 188 -2.24 -5.65 10.77
CA THR A 188 -0.81 -5.47 10.50
C THR A 188 -0.19 -6.79 10.07
N THR A 189 0.50 -6.79 8.93
CA THR A 189 1.35 -7.90 8.49
C THR A 189 2.81 -7.54 8.72
N VAL A 190 3.53 -8.41 9.43
CA VAL A 190 4.97 -8.29 9.64
C VAL A 190 5.71 -9.06 8.56
N VAL A 191 6.72 -8.44 7.96
CA VAL A 191 7.51 -9.03 6.88
C VAL A 191 9.01 -9.01 7.17
N ARG A 192 9.77 -9.90 6.55
CA ARG A 192 11.22 -10.02 6.81
C ARG A 192 12.02 -8.76 6.41
N ASP A 193 11.67 -8.15 5.27
CA ASP A 193 12.50 -7.14 4.63
C ASP A 193 11.67 -6.06 3.89
N MET A 194 12.33 -4.95 3.54
CA MET A 194 11.71 -3.79 2.89
C MET A 194 11.24 -4.08 1.46
N HIS A 195 11.88 -5.00 0.73
CA HIS A 195 11.44 -5.35 -0.63
C HIS A 195 10.14 -6.14 -0.58
N THR A 196 10.05 -7.10 0.33
CA THR A 196 8.83 -7.85 0.61
C THR A 196 7.71 -6.92 1.06
N ARG A 197 8.00 -5.93 1.91
CA ARG A 197 7.05 -4.88 2.30
C ARG A 197 6.46 -4.15 1.09
N LYS A 198 7.33 -3.55 0.26
CA LYS A 198 6.90 -2.77 -0.91
C LYS A 198 6.11 -3.63 -1.91
N ARG A 199 6.57 -4.86 -2.15
CA ARG A 199 5.90 -5.83 -3.02
C ARG A 199 4.49 -6.17 -2.54
N ILE A 200 4.31 -6.50 -1.26
CA ILE A 200 2.98 -6.84 -0.73
C ILE A 200 2.04 -5.64 -0.76
N MET A 201 2.53 -4.45 -0.36
CA MET A 201 1.75 -3.21 -0.43
C MET A 201 1.25 -2.94 -1.86
N ALA A 202 2.13 -3.06 -2.85
CA ALA A 202 1.76 -2.88 -4.24
C ALA A 202 0.79 -3.97 -4.71
N GLN A 203 1.10 -5.24 -4.49
CA GLN A 203 0.30 -6.37 -4.96
C GLN A 203 -1.15 -6.30 -4.46
N GLU A 204 -1.35 -5.92 -3.21
CA GLU A 204 -2.68 -5.76 -2.64
C GLU A 204 -3.52 -4.68 -3.36
N VAL A 205 -2.88 -3.59 -3.80
CA VAL A 205 -3.54 -2.56 -4.63
C VAL A 205 -3.77 -3.04 -6.05
N LEU A 206 -2.81 -3.76 -6.64
CA LEU A 206 -2.91 -4.28 -8.00
C LEU A 206 -4.09 -5.25 -8.13
N GLU A 207 -4.25 -6.11 -7.13
CA GLU A 207 -5.31 -7.12 -7.09
C GLU A 207 -6.68 -6.58 -6.68
N ALA A 208 -6.74 -5.37 -6.11
CA ALA A 208 -7.95 -4.70 -5.66
C ALA A 208 -8.84 -4.16 -6.81
N GLY A 209 -10.05 -3.72 -6.44
CA GLY A 209 -11.10 -3.30 -7.37
C GLY A 209 -10.78 -2.05 -8.19
N PRO A 210 -11.71 -1.62 -9.07
CA PRO A 210 -11.61 -0.37 -9.80
C PRO A 210 -11.38 0.84 -8.88
N GLY A 211 -10.67 1.86 -9.38
CA GLY A 211 -10.31 3.05 -8.60
C GLY A 211 -9.22 2.84 -7.55
N SER A 212 -8.61 1.65 -7.50
CA SER A 212 -7.43 1.37 -6.66
C SER A 212 -6.19 2.04 -7.25
N GLY A 213 -5.28 2.48 -6.39
CA GLY A 213 -4.05 3.14 -6.83
C GLY A 213 -3.16 3.58 -5.68
N PHE A 214 -2.24 4.48 -5.98
CA PHE A 214 -1.21 4.94 -5.07
C PHE A 214 -1.35 6.44 -4.83
N ILE A 215 -1.36 6.86 -3.57
CA ILE A 215 -1.31 8.28 -3.19
C ILE A 215 -0.05 8.53 -2.38
N ALA A 216 0.70 9.57 -2.74
CA ALA A 216 1.74 10.13 -1.87
C ALA A 216 1.21 11.39 -1.15
N LEU A 217 1.17 11.36 0.18
CA LEU A 217 1.12 12.58 1.00
C LEU A 217 2.54 13.08 1.23
N SER A 218 2.66 14.28 1.82
CA SER A 218 3.95 14.84 2.23
C SER A 218 4.81 13.84 3.01
N GLY A 219 6.09 13.75 2.67
CA GLY A 219 6.99 12.75 3.26
C GLY A 219 8.45 13.00 2.91
N GLY A 220 9.33 12.18 3.47
CA GLY A 220 10.77 12.26 3.24
C GLY A 220 11.23 11.35 2.10
N TYR A 221 12.51 10.98 2.13
CA TYR A 221 13.12 10.12 1.11
C TYR A 221 12.42 8.77 0.94
N GLY A 222 11.97 8.12 2.03
CA GLY A 222 11.25 6.85 1.93
C GLY A 222 9.97 6.97 1.11
N THR A 223 9.14 7.97 1.40
CA THR A 223 7.91 8.26 0.64
C THR A 223 8.21 8.56 -0.83
N PHE A 224 9.29 9.31 -1.09
CA PHE A 224 9.67 9.67 -2.46
C PHE A 224 10.19 8.47 -3.26
N GLU A 225 10.95 7.58 -2.61
CA GLU A 225 11.43 6.32 -3.21
C GLU A 225 10.26 5.41 -3.58
N GLU A 226 9.30 5.23 -2.69
CA GLU A 226 8.09 4.43 -2.92
C GLU A 226 7.22 5.01 -4.06
N LEU A 227 7.08 6.33 -4.11
CA LEU A 227 6.38 7.05 -5.18
C LEU A 227 7.06 6.81 -6.55
N LEU A 228 8.38 7.00 -6.64
CA LEU A 228 9.10 6.84 -7.89
C LEU A 228 9.16 5.39 -8.35
N GLU A 229 9.26 4.43 -7.43
CA GLU A 229 9.25 3.00 -7.77
C GLU A 229 7.93 2.59 -8.42
N THR A 230 6.79 2.93 -7.82
CA THR A 230 5.47 2.63 -8.39
C THR A 230 5.19 3.40 -9.68
N SER A 231 5.66 4.64 -9.80
CA SER A 231 5.57 5.40 -11.06
C SER A 231 6.38 4.74 -12.17
N THR A 232 7.56 4.22 -11.86
CA THR A 232 8.41 3.51 -12.80
C THR A 232 7.78 2.19 -13.23
N TRP A 233 7.16 1.44 -12.32
CA TRP A 233 6.42 0.22 -12.66
C TRP A 233 5.22 0.48 -13.57
N ASN A 234 4.52 1.60 -13.39
CA ASN A 234 3.49 2.05 -14.32
C ASN A 234 4.08 2.32 -15.72
N GLN A 235 5.17 3.09 -15.80
CA GLN A 235 5.87 3.39 -17.06
C GLN A 235 6.32 2.12 -17.80
N LEU A 236 6.79 1.12 -17.05
CA LEU A 236 7.25 -0.18 -17.55
C LEU A 236 6.12 -1.17 -17.89
N GLY A 237 4.86 -0.79 -17.66
CA GLY A 237 3.70 -1.64 -17.92
C GLY A 237 3.53 -2.81 -16.95
N ILE A 238 4.21 -2.78 -15.80
CA ILE A 238 4.09 -3.79 -14.74
C ILE A 238 2.71 -3.67 -14.07
N HIS A 239 2.15 -2.46 -13.99
CA HIS A 239 0.77 -2.24 -13.60
C HIS A 239 0.12 -1.05 -14.32
N ASN A 240 -1.20 -0.96 -14.20
CA ASN A 240 -2.04 0.08 -14.79
C ASN A 240 -2.81 0.93 -13.77
N LYS A 241 -2.48 0.81 -12.49
CA LYS A 241 -3.09 1.62 -11.42
C LYS A 241 -2.54 3.04 -11.46
N GLY A 242 -3.40 4.02 -11.16
CA GLY A 242 -3.03 5.42 -11.09
C GLY A 242 -2.07 5.71 -9.92
N VAL A 243 -1.21 6.70 -10.12
CA VAL A 243 -0.32 7.25 -9.11
C VAL A 243 -0.62 8.73 -8.97
N CYS A 244 -0.90 9.18 -7.76
CA CYS A 244 -1.26 10.57 -7.48
C CYS A 244 -0.45 11.11 -6.31
N VAL A 245 -0.13 12.39 -6.37
CA VAL A 245 0.51 13.12 -5.28
C VAL A 245 -0.45 14.18 -4.78
N LEU A 246 -0.67 14.20 -3.47
CA LEU A 246 -1.50 15.21 -2.82
C LEU A 246 -0.62 16.40 -2.43
N ASN A 247 -0.49 17.35 -3.36
CA ASN A 247 0.39 18.52 -3.28
C ASN A 247 -0.22 19.65 -2.44
N VAL A 248 -0.16 19.49 -1.12
CA VAL A 248 -0.63 20.49 -0.17
C VAL A 248 0.46 21.50 0.15
N ASN A 249 0.11 22.79 0.16
CA ASN A 249 1.03 23.89 0.45
C ASN A 249 2.28 23.91 -0.46
N GLY A 250 2.14 23.45 -1.71
CA GLY A 250 3.21 23.40 -2.71
C GLY A 250 4.36 22.45 -2.36
N PHE A 251 4.14 21.47 -1.47
CA PHE A 251 5.18 20.55 -1.01
C PHE A 251 5.89 19.80 -2.17
N TYR A 252 5.17 19.50 -3.25
CA TYR A 252 5.66 18.77 -4.42
C TYR A 252 5.87 19.64 -5.67
N ASP A 253 5.87 20.98 -5.54
CA ASP A 253 6.13 21.88 -6.68
C ASP A 253 7.49 21.59 -7.34
N GLY A 254 8.49 21.23 -6.53
CA GLY A 254 9.81 20.81 -6.99
C GLY A 254 9.77 19.53 -7.84
N LEU A 255 8.93 18.55 -7.48
CA LEU A 255 8.74 17.33 -8.27
C LEU A 255 8.14 17.66 -9.64
N PHE A 256 7.05 18.43 -9.68
CA PHE A 256 6.41 18.79 -10.96
C PHE A 256 7.29 19.70 -11.82
N SER A 257 8.11 20.55 -11.21
CA SER A 257 9.16 21.29 -11.92
C SER A 257 10.18 20.33 -12.57
N TRP A 258 10.68 19.35 -11.81
CA TRP A 258 11.61 18.35 -12.33
C TRP A 258 10.99 17.48 -13.43
N ILE A 259 9.73 17.06 -13.31
CA ILE A 259 9.02 16.31 -14.37
C ILE A 259 8.97 17.15 -15.65
N ARG A 260 8.55 18.42 -15.58
CA ARG A 260 8.49 19.31 -16.75
C ARG A 260 9.86 19.45 -17.42
N THR A 261 10.91 19.70 -16.64
CA THR A 261 12.28 19.77 -17.17
C THR A 261 12.70 18.45 -17.79
N SER A 262 12.41 17.32 -17.16
CA SER A 262 12.78 16.00 -17.68
C SER A 262 12.05 15.65 -18.97
N VAL A 263 10.81 16.13 -19.16
CA VAL A 263 10.09 16.03 -20.43
C VAL A 263 10.74 16.91 -21.49
N GLN A 264 11.04 18.16 -21.15
CA GLN A 264 11.69 19.12 -22.06
C GLN A 264 13.06 18.62 -22.54
N GLU A 265 13.84 18.01 -21.65
CA GLU A 265 15.16 17.44 -21.94
C GLU A 265 15.10 16.01 -22.52
N GLY A 266 13.89 15.44 -22.67
CA GLY A 266 13.68 14.13 -23.32
C GLY A 266 14.01 12.89 -22.46
N PHE A 267 14.23 13.04 -21.15
CA PHE A 267 14.40 11.91 -20.22
C PHE A 267 13.07 11.24 -19.85
N ILE A 268 11.97 12.01 -19.86
CA ILE A 268 10.61 11.48 -19.74
C ILE A 268 9.89 11.72 -21.07
N PHE A 269 9.37 10.67 -21.69
CA PHE A 269 8.58 10.83 -22.91
C PHE A 269 7.27 11.59 -22.60
N GLU A 270 6.83 12.48 -23.48
CA GLU A 270 5.67 13.36 -23.24
C GLU A 270 4.39 12.60 -22.85
N GLY A 271 4.13 11.46 -23.48
CA GLY A 271 2.98 10.60 -23.13
C GLY A 271 3.04 10.01 -21.72
N ASN A 272 4.21 9.98 -21.08
CA ASN A 272 4.41 9.49 -19.71
C ASN A 272 4.41 10.61 -18.66
N ALA A 273 4.33 11.89 -19.07
CA ALA A 273 4.34 13.02 -18.15
C ALA A 273 3.18 12.98 -17.13
N GLY A 274 2.04 12.39 -17.54
CA GLY A 274 0.84 12.25 -16.72
C GLY A 274 0.77 10.97 -15.87
N ILE A 275 1.85 10.18 -15.78
CA ILE A 275 1.85 8.98 -14.91
C ILE A 275 1.62 9.37 -13.45
N ILE A 276 2.27 10.46 -13.01
CA ILE A 276 2.09 11.03 -11.69
C ILE A 276 1.09 12.18 -11.79
N ALA A 277 -0.14 11.96 -11.32
CA ALA A 277 -1.17 12.98 -11.27
C ALA A 277 -0.99 13.92 -10.07
N GLU A 278 -1.27 15.20 -10.26
CA GLU A 278 -1.33 16.19 -9.19
C GLU A 278 -2.76 16.36 -8.67
N ALA A 279 -2.93 16.37 -7.36
CA ALA A 279 -4.15 16.81 -6.70
C ALA A 279 -3.79 17.74 -5.53
N THR A 280 -4.63 18.73 -5.25
CA THR A 280 -4.44 19.65 -4.10
C THR A 280 -5.42 19.38 -2.97
N THR A 281 -6.45 18.56 -3.22
CA THR A 281 -7.43 18.12 -2.21
C THR A 281 -7.53 16.59 -2.18
N PRO A 282 -7.87 15.98 -1.03
CA PRO A 282 -8.05 14.53 -0.95
C PRO A 282 -9.14 13.98 -1.87
N ALA A 283 -10.23 14.73 -2.06
CA ALA A 283 -11.31 14.36 -2.97
C ALA A 283 -10.83 14.29 -4.43
N ASP A 284 -10.03 15.28 -4.85
CA ASP A 284 -9.44 15.28 -6.20
C ASP A 284 -8.43 14.15 -6.38
N ALA A 285 -7.65 13.81 -5.34
CA ALA A 285 -6.70 12.69 -5.40
C ALA A 285 -7.43 11.35 -5.60
N VAL A 286 -8.50 11.11 -4.85
CA VAL A 286 -9.33 9.91 -5.01
C VAL A 286 -10.04 9.89 -6.37
N ARG A 287 -10.50 11.04 -6.87
CA ARG A 287 -11.09 11.16 -8.22
C ARG A 287 -10.06 10.84 -9.29
N ALA A 288 -8.86 11.40 -9.20
CA ALA A 288 -7.77 11.16 -10.15
C ALA A 288 -7.43 9.68 -10.27
N LEU A 289 -7.45 8.92 -9.17
CA LEU A 289 -7.24 7.46 -9.23
C LEU A 289 -8.38 6.68 -9.90
N ARG A 290 -9.62 7.15 -9.78
CA ARG A 290 -10.77 6.51 -10.45
C ARG A 290 -10.80 6.78 -11.94
N GLU A 291 -10.44 7.99 -12.32
CA GLU A 291 -10.49 8.47 -13.70
C GLU A 291 -9.19 8.19 -14.47
N TYR A 292 -8.15 7.69 -13.78
CA TYR A 292 -6.85 7.42 -14.36
C TYR A 292 -6.94 6.52 -15.59
N GLN A 293 -6.30 6.97 -16.66
CA GLN A 293 -6.08 6.19 -17.87
C GLN A 293 -4.58 5.97 -18.05
N VAL A 294 -4.22 4.75 -18.46
CA VAL A 294 -2.84 4.36 -18.69
C VAL A 294 -2.21 5.26 -19.75
N ALA A 295 -1.00 5.74 -19.47
CA ALA A 295 -0.23 6.57 -20.40
C ALA A 295 -0.13 5.89 -21.79
N PRO A 296 -0.34 6.63 -22.89
CA PRO A 296 -0.34 6.05 -24.24
C PRO A 296 1.02 5.47 -24.65
N SER A 297 2.10 5.88 -23.97
CA SER A 297 3.49 5.48 -24.22
C SER A 297 4.04 4.47 -23.22
N VAL A 298 3.17 3.73 -22.53
CA VAL A 298 3.63 2.60 -21.69
C VAL A 298 4.42 1.61 -22.53
N LEU A 299 5.59 1.24 -22.01
CA LEU A 299 6.43 0.23 -22.62
C LEU A 299 5.70 -1.12 -22.57
N LYS A 300 5.45 -1.72 -23.74
CA LYS A 300 4.82 -3.05 -23.85
C LYS A 300 5.85 -4.16 -23.60
N LEU A 301 6.46 -4.16 -22.41
CA LEU A 301 7.44 -5.16 -22.03
C LEU A 301 6.73 -6.43 -21.58
N ALA A 302 7.14 -7.57 -22.12
CA ALA A 302 6.67 -8.89 -21.67
C ALA A 302 7.55 -9.35 -20.51
N TRP A 303 7.10 -9.10 -19.29
CA TRP A 303 7.80 -9.53 -18.08
C TRP A 303 7.55 -11.04 -17.84
N GLY A 304 8.61 -11.85 -17.70
CA GLY A 304 8.50 -13.29 -17.37
C GLY A 304 8.34 -14.26 -18.56
N LYS A 305 8.77 -13.87 -19.77
CA LYS A 305 8.94 -14.77 -20.94
C LYS A 305 10.41 -14.97 -21.32
N GLU A 306 11.27 -15.04 -20.32
CA GLU A 306 12.66 -15.50 -20.44
C GLU A 306 12.83 -16.80 -19.64
#